data_AF-A0A2H8TT41-F1
#
_entry.id   AF-A0A2H8TT41-F1
#
_cell.length_a   1.000
_cell.length_b   1.000
_cell.length_c   1.000
_cell.angle_alpha   90.00
_cell.angle_beta   90.00
_cell.angle_gamma   90.00
#
_symmetry.space_group_name_H-M   'P 1'
#
loop_
_entity.id
_entity.type
_entity.pdbx_description
1 polymer ?
#
loop_
_entity_poly.entity_id
_entity_poly.type
_entity_poly.pdbx_seq_one_letter_code
_entity_poly.pdbx_strand_id
1 'polypeptide(L)'
;MPTNVYRILGPDGTIPYQQYLIDKSNNTLVEIATALMKDVRCDGRDFSTHRNLCIKTGVVTQAKGSAYLECGSTKLICSVFDPKEVPNKVEYAKTGELQCEFKFATFSCRQRRGYSRDSEERQLCNELRRALEPAICRGEFANFEIHINVLVLENDGSVLATAITAAGLALMDGCIPMYDVIVATSLGIYKNKILVDPSYDEETLCSSRTNDGENRGTVMLAYMKNLQQITEFAQNGSMDVNMFPEYVQTLINQNCKLYKMVISAARKDVIEYFENETKE
;
A
#
# COMPACT_ATOMS: atom_id res chain seq x y z
N MET A 1 -6.12 -33.93 3.99
CA MET A 1 -5.82 -32.61 3.39
C MET A 1 -4.70 -32.79 2.38
N PRO A 2 -4.66 -32.08 1.25
CA PRO A 2 -3.57 -32.24 0.30
C PRO A 2 -2.28 -31.72 0.93
N THR A 3 -1.39 -32.64 1.32
CA THR A 3 -0.04 -32.33 1.78
C THR A 3 0.71 -31.68 0.61
N ASN A 4 1.18 -30.45 0.80
CA ASN A 4 1.90 -29.73 -0.24
C ASN A 4 3.26 -30.41 -0.47
N VAL A 5 3.35 -31.24 -1.51
CA VAL A 5 4.53 -32.08 -1.79
C VAL A 5 5.76 -31.26 -2.20
N TYR A 6 5.57 -30.02 -2.63
CA TYR A 6 6.66 -29.12 -3.04
C TYR A 6 7.36 -28.42 -1.87
N ARG A 7 6.98 -28.70 -0.61
CA ARG A 7 7.53 -28.03 0.57
C ARG A 7 7.88 -29.00 1.68
N ILE A 8 8.72 -28.50 2.59
CA ILE A 8 9.03 -29.17 3.84
C ILE A 8 7.73 -29.41 4.61
N LEU A 9 7.54 -30.65 5.05
CA LEU A 9 6.40 -31.04 5.87
C LEU A 9 6.56 -30.43 7.26
N GLY A 10 5.73 -29.43 7.55
CA GLY A 10 5.60 -28.82 8.87
C GLY A 10 4.41 -29.39 9.65
N PRO A 11 4.17 -28.90 10.88
CA PRO A 11 2.96 -29.22 11.63
C PRO A 11 1.71 -28.70 10.91
N ASP A 12 0.58 -29.40 11.09
CA ASP A 12 -0.70 -29.07 10.43
C ASP A 12 -1.27 -27.71 10.87
N GLY A 13 -0.94 -27.27 12.08
CA GLY A 13 -1.36 -25.98 12.63
C GLY A 13 -0.24 -25.33 13.43
N THR A 14 -0.14 -24.01 13.33
CA THR A 14 0.74 -23.20 14.17
C THR A 14 -0.06 -22.05 14.74
N ILE A 15 -0.02 -21.91 16.06
CA ILE A 15 -0.68 -20.81 16.78
C ILE A 15 0.43 -19.93 17.35
N PRO A 16 0.41 -18.61 17.08
CA PRO A 16 1.41 -17.71 17.64
C PRO A 16 1.28 -17.61 19.16
N TYR A 17 2.42 -17.54 19.88
CA TYR A 17 2.41 -17.46 21.34
C TYR A 17 1.70 -16.21 21.87
N GLN A 18 1.63 -15.13 21.07
CA GLN A 18 0.99 -13.88 21.47
C GLN A 18 -0.50 -14.05 21.82
N GLN A 19 -1.20 -15.05 21.26
CA GLN A 19 -2.60 -15.31 21.60
C GLN A 19 -2.79 -15.81 23.03
N TYR A 20 -1.75 -16.40 23.64
CA TYR A 20 -1.80 -16.87 25.02
C TYR A 20 -1.38 -15.80 26.03
N LEU A 21 -0.99 -14.60 25.56
CA LEU A 21 -0.69 -13.47 26.43
C LEU A 21 -2.00 -12.77 26.81
N ILE A 22 -2.49 -13.07 28.02
CA ILE A 22 -3.78 -12.58 28.55
C ILE A 22 -3.82 -11.04 28.61
N ASP A 23 -2.67 -10.39 28.84
CA ASP A 23 -2.64 -8.96 29.20
C ASP A 23 -2.19 -8.01 28.09
N LYS A 24 -1.40 -8.44 27.09
CA LYS A 24 -0.70 -7.46 26.22
C LYS A 24 -1.56 -6.88 25.09
N SER A 25 -2.34 -7.68 24.37
CA SER A 25 -3.05 -7.17 23.18
C SER A 25 -4.25 -6.28 23.52
N ASN A 26 -4.94 -6.59 24.62
CA ASN A 26 -6.10 -5.81 25.05
C ASN A 26 -5.67 -4.50 25.71
N ASN A 27 -4.59 -4.51 26.50
CA ASN A 27 -4.09 -3.30 27.13
C ASN A 27 -3.59 -2.28 26.10
N THR A 28 -2.86 -2.70 25.06
CA THR A 28 -2.36 -1.77 24.04
C THR A 28 -3.48 -1.06 23.27
N LEU A 29 -4.54 -1.78 22.88
CA LEU A 29 -5.66 -1.18 22.15
C LEU A 29 -6.48 -0.24 23.04
N VAL A 30 -6.66 -0.59 24.32
CA VAL A 30 -7.32 0.27 25.30
C VAL A 30 -6.49 1.53 25.57
N GLU A 31 -5.17 1.39 25.73
CA GLU A 31 -4.24 2.50 25.88
C GLU A 31 -4.33 3.46 24.69
N ILE A 32 -4.29 2.95 23.46
CA ILE A 32 -4.41 3.75 22.24
C ILE A 32 -5.77 4.45 22.19
N ALA A 33 -6.86 3.74 22.49
CA ALA A 33 -8.19 4.34 22.54
C ALA A 33 -8.25 5.48 23.58
N THR A 34 -7.67 5.29 24.77
CA THR A 34 -7.63 6.34 25.81
C THR A 34 -6.73 7.52 25.43
N ALA A 35 -5.61 7.28 24.74
CA ALA A 35 -4.74 8.32 24.23
C ALA A 35 -5.44 9.15 23.14
N LEU A 36 -6.11 8.47 22.21
CA LEU A 36 -6.93 9.12 21.19
C LEU A 36 -8.07 9.93 21.81
N MET A 37 -8.69 9.48 22.90
CA MET A 37 -9.67 10.28 23.64
C MET A 37 -9.06 11.57 24.23
N LYS A 38 -7.78 11.54 24.64
CA LYS A 38 -7.03 12.69 25.16
C LYS A 38 -6.39 13.58 24.07
N ASP A 39 -6.73 13.36 22.81
CA ASP A 39 -6.18 14.10 21.66
C ASP A 39 -4.67 13.93 21.45
N VAL A 40 -4.11 12.80 21.88
CA VAL A 40 -2.68 12.49 21.72
C VAL A 40 -2.52 11.13 21.04
N ARG A 41 -1.66 11.04 20.01
CA ARG A 41 -1.25 9.76 19.43
C ARG A 41 -0.16 9.13 20.29
N CYS A 42 -0.17 7.80 20.41
CA CYS A 42 0.86 7.06 21.16
C CYS A 42 2.28 7.31 20.65
N ASP A 43 2.43 7.62 19.37
CA ASP A 43 3.72 7.94 18.73
C ASP A 43 4.18 9.40 18.96
N GLY A 44 3.36 10.24 19.60
CA GLY A 44 3.63 11.67 19.79
C GLY A 44 3.46 12.53 18.52
N ARG A 45 2.88 11.98 17.45
CA ARG A 45 2.62 12.67 16.18
C ARG A 45 1.29 13.43 16.20
N ASP A 46 1.20 14.48 15.40
CA ASP A 46 -0.07 15.15 15.13
C ASP A 46 -1.02 14.27 14.29
N PHE A 47 -2.31 14.60 14.33
CA PHE A 47 -3.35 13.94 13.53
C PHE A 47 -3.17 14.08 12.02
N SER A 48 -2.49 15.14 11.56
CA SER A 48 -2.32 15.49 10.15
C SER A 48 -0.98 15.03 9.56
N THR A 49 -0.08 14.48 10.38
CA THR A 49 1.32 14.27 10.01
C THR A 49 1.57 12.81 9.63
N HIS A 50 2.17 12.60 8.46
CA HIS A 50 2.60 11.29 7.97
C HIS A 50 3.75 10.71 8.80
N ARG A 51 3.96 9.39 8.72
CA ARG A 51 5.18 8.76 9.23
C ARG A 51 6.40 9.17 8.40
N ASN A 52 7.57 8.88 8.95
CA ASN A 52 8.83 9.06 8.25
C ASN A 52 8.83 8.21 6.97
N LEU A 53 9.09 8.86 5.84
CA LEU A 53 9.06 8.24 4.52
C LEU A 53 10.48 8.15 3.97
N CYS A 54 10.94 6.94 3.69
CA CYS A 54 12.18 6.68 2.94
C CYS A 54 11.82 6.01 1.62
N ILE A 55 12.33 6.57 0.52
CA ILE A 55 12.06 6.13 -0.85
C ILE A 55 13.41 5.89 -1.50
N LYS A 56 13.52 4.78 -2.23
CA LYS A 56 14.66 4.49 -3.09
C LYS A 56 14.18 3.77 -4.35
N THR A 57 14.46 4.31 -5.54
CA THR A 57 14.18 3.61 -6.81
C THR A 57 15.37 2.73 -7.23
N GLY A 58 15.18 1.84 -8.21
CA GLY A 58 16.27 1.03 -8.77
C GLY A 58 16.89 -0.01 -7.83
N VAL A 59 16.14 -0.51 -6.84
CA VAL A 59 16.67 -1.45 -5.82
C VAL A 59 16.86 -2.88 -6.36
N VAL A 60 16.02 -3.32 -7.28
CA VAL A 60 16.05 -4.67 -7.85
C VAL A 60 16.60 -4.62 -9.27
N THR A 61 17.85 -5.06 -9.43
CA THR A 61 18.58 -5.02 -10.70
C THR A 61 18.02 -5.93 -11.80
N GLN A 62 17.30 -7.00 -11.43
CA GLN A 62 16.69 -7.93 -12.39
C GLN A 62 15.33 -7.45 -12.91
N ALA A 63 14.69 -6.50 -12.23
CA ALA A 63 13.44 -5.92 -12.65
C ALA A 63 13.72 -4.76 -13.60
N LYS A 64 12.78 -4.47 -14.51
CA LYS A 64 12.90 -3.31 -15.40
C LYS A 64 12.85 -2.01 -14.60
N GLY A 65 11.93 -1.98 -13.63
CA GLY A 65 11.78 -0.89 -12.69
C GLY A 65 11.51 -1.43 -11.30
N SER A 66 12.00 -0.75 -10.28
CA SER A 66 11.78 -1.16 -8.90
C SER A 66 11.77 0.03 -7.95
N ALA A 67 11.08 -0.14 -6.84
CA ALA A 67 11.05 0.86 -5.79
C ALA A 67 10.99 0.17 -4.43
N TYR A 68 11.81 0.65 -3.50
CA TYR A 68 11.69 0.38 -2.09
C TYR A 68 11.07 1.57 -1.40
N LEU A 69 10.08 1.30 -0.55
CA LEU A 69 9.40 2.33 0.20
C LEU A 69 9.21 1.87 1.65
N GLU A 70 9.64 2.74 2.56
CA GLU A 70 9.53 2.58 4.00
C GLU A 70 8.70 3.75 4.55
N CYS A 71 7.58 3.44 5.19
CA CYS A 71 6.69 4.40 5.83
C CYS A 71 6.57 4.03 7.32
N GLY A 72 7.35 4.70 8.16
CA GLY A 72 7.56 4.27 9.55
C GLY A 72 8.17 2.86 9.59
N SER A 73 7.45 1.90 10.17
CA SER A 73 7.88 0.50 10.20
C SER A 73 7.35 -0.32 9.01
N THR A 74 6.40 0.20 8.22
CA THR A 74 5.89 -0.51 7.04
C THR A 74 6.94 -0.46 5.93
N LYS A 75 7.43 -1.63 5.50
CA LYS A 75 8.48 -1.77 4.48
C LYS A 75 8.00 -2.66 3.36
N LEU A 76 8.16 -2.20 2.12
CA LEU A 76 7.82 -2.99 0.96
C LEU A 76 8.73 -2.71 -0.23
N ILE A 77 8.84 -3.70 -1.10
CA ILE A 77 9.54 -3.64 -2.38
C ILE A 77 8.51 -3.86 -3.47
N CYS A 78 8.49 -2.98 -4.46
CA CYS A 78 7.76 -3.17 -5.69
C CYS A 78 8.75 -3.43 -6.84
N SER A 79 8.42 -4.38 -7.70
CA SER A 79 9.18 -4.72 -8.89
C SER A 79 8.24 -4.79 -10.09
N VAL A 80 8.64 -4.15 -11.17
CA VAL A 80 7.91 -4.09 -12.42
C VAL A 80 8.74 -4.78 -13.49
N PHE A 81 8.09 -5.65 -14.24
CA PHE A 81 8.69 -6.34 -15.37
C PHE A 81 8.19 -5.75 -16.68
N ASP A 82 9.04 -5.83 -17.71
CA ASP A 82 8.70 -5.40 -19.05
C ASP A 82 7.39 -6.01 -19.56
N PRO A 83 6.66 -5.31 -20.44
CA PRO A 83 5.46 -5.85 -21.08
C PRO A 83 5.78 -7.17 -21.79
N LYS A 84 5.07 -8.25 -21.41
CA LYS A 84 5.19 -9.57 -22.03
C LYS A 84 3.94 -9.89 -22.83
N GLU A 85 4.10 -10.66 -23.90
CA GLU A 85 2.95 -11.13 -24.66
C GLU A 85 2.09 -12.07 -23.81
N VAL A 86 0.78 -11.87 -23.81
CA VAL A 86 -0.14 -12.73 -23.05
C VAL A 86 -0.20 -14.10 -23.71
N PRO A 87 0.22 -15.18 -23.03
CA PRO A 87 0.19 -16.51 -23.62
C PRO A 87 -1.25 -16.96 -23.87
N ASN A 88 -1.50 -17.56 -25.03
CA ASN A 88 -2.78 -18.19 -25.42
C ASN A 88 -3.98 -17.23 -25.61
N LYS A 89 -3.76 -15.96 -25.91
CA LYS A 89 -4.85 -15.04 -26.23
C LYS A 89 -5.25 -15.17 -27.71
N VAL A 90 -6.44 -15.69 -27.97
CA VAL A 90 -6.97 -15.90 -29.33
C VAL A 90 -7.58 -14.62 -29.91
N GLU A 91 -8.03 -13.71 -29.04
CA GLU A 91 -8.67 -12.45 -29.42
C GLU A 91 -7.73 -11.25 -29.24
N TYR A 92 -7.73 -10.36 -30.22
CA TYR A 92 -6.98 -9.12 -30.20
C TYR A 92 -7.55 -8.15 -29.14
N ALA A 93 -6.74 -7.82 -28.14
CA ALA A 93 -7.06 -6.82 -27.14
C ALA A 93 -6.46 -5.46 -27.55
N LYS A 94 -7.33 -4.47 -27.77
CA LYS A 94 -6.92 -3.09 -28.10
C LYS A 94 -6.16 -2.40 -26.96
N THR A 95 -6.29 -2.91 -25.74
CA THR A 95 -5.65 -2.37 -24.54
C THR A 95 -4.77 -3.43 -23.89
N GLY A 96 -3.60 -3.02 -23.41
CA GLY A 96 -2.74 -3.87 -22.60
C GLY A 96 -3.38 -4.25 -21.27
N GLU A 97 -2.92 -5.33 -20.67
CA GLU A 97 -3.40 -5.83 -19.38
C GLU A 97 -2.35 -5.62 -18.28
N LEU A 98 -2.83 -5.62 -17.04
CA LEU A 98 -2.00 -5.40 -15.85
C LEU A 98 -2.17 -6.59 -14.93
N GLN A 99 -1.10 -7.36 -14.75
CA GLN A 99 -1.06 -8.40 -13.74
C GLN A 99 -0.39 -7.85 -12.50
N CYS A 100 -1.17 -7.64 -11.45
CA CYS A 100 -0.61 -7.35 -10.14
C CYS A 100 -0.43 -8.66 -9.37
N GLU A 101 0.62 -8.74 -8.56
CA GLU A 101 0.77 -9.72 -7.50
C GLU A 101 1.09 -8.97 -6.21
N PHE A 102 0.19 -9.08 -5.24
CA PHE A 102 0.39 -8.57 -3.90
C PHE A 102 0.69 -9.73 -2.95
N LYS A 103 1.84 -9.69 -2.28
CA LYS A 103 2.26 -10.76 -1.38
C LYS A 103 2.88 -10.24 -0.10
N PHE A 104 2.45 -10.80 1.01
CA PHE A 104 3.11 -10.62 2.30
C PHE A 104 4.23 -11.63 2.46
N ALA A 105 5.41 -11.17 2.90
CA ALA A 105 6.43 -12.09 3.37
C ALA A 105 5.90 -12.87 4.57
N THR A 106 6.28 -14.14 4.72
CA THR A 106 5.74 -14.98 5.82
C THR A 106 6.01 -14.42 7.22
N PHE A 107 7.01 -13.54 7.36
CA PHE A 107 7.41 -12.87 8.60
C PHE A 107 6.90 -11.42 8.72
N SER A 108 6.19 -10.88 7.73
CA SER A 108 5.86 -9.44 7.69
C SER A 108 4.79 -9.02 8.68
N CYS A 109 3.93 -9.96 9.10
CA CYS A 109 2.82 -9.70 10.01
C CYS A 109 3.10 -10.31 11.38
N ARG A 110 2.43 -9.77 12.42
CA ARG A 110 2.49 -10.29 13.80
C ARG A 110 2.13 -11.78 13.88
N GLN A 111 1.14 -12.19 13.10
CA GLN A 111 0.85 -13.60 12.85
C GLN A 111 1.53 -14.05 11.55
N ARG A 112 2.27 -15.16 11.64
CA ARG A 112 2.91 -15.78 10.47
C ARG A 112 1.85 -16.18 9.45
N ARG A 113 1.95 -15.64 8.24
CA ARG A 113 1.05 -16.00 7.12
C ARG A 113 1.55 -17.26 6.42
N GLY A 114 0.62 -17.97 5.79
CA GLY A 114 0.94 -19.05 4.87
C GLY A 114 1.65 -18.50 3.63
N TYR A 115 2.35 -19.35 2.89
CA TYR A 115 2.90 -18.94 1.60
C TYR A 115 1.81 -18.89 0.51
N SER A 116 0.75 -19.71 0.65
CA SER A 116 -0.36 -19.69 -0.29
C SER A 116 -1.08 -18.35 -0.20
N ARG A 117 -1.56 -17.84 -1.33
CA ARG A 117 -2.21 -16.53 -1.34
C ARG A 117 -3.51 -16.54 -0.53
N ASP A 118 -3.58 -15.63 0.43
CA ASP A 118 -4.74 -15.42 1.27
C ASP A 118 -5.87 -14.70 0.50
N SER A 119 -7.09 -14.70 1.03
CA SER A 119 -8.20 -13.92 0.45
C SER A 119 -7.94 -12.42 0.50
N GLU A 120 -7.33 -11.93 1.58
CA GLU A 120 -6.94 -10.53 1.75
C GLU A 120 -5.91 -10.10 0.70
N GLU A 121 -4.89 -10.93 0.44
CA GLU A 121 -3.90 -10.64 -0.62
C GLU A 121 -4.54 -10.51 -1.99
N ARG A 122 -5.55 -11.35 -2.30
CA ARG A 122 -6.31 -11.24 -3.55
C ARG A 122 -7.12 -9.94 -3.63
N GLN A 123 -7.71 -9.49 -2.52
CA GLN A 123 -8.45 -8.23 -2.46
C GLN A 123 -7.53 -7.03 -2.69
N LEU A 124 -6.43 -6.97 -1.93
CA LEU A 124 -5.41 -5.91 -2.06
C LEU A 124 -4.80 -5.88 -3.47
N CYS A 125 -4.59 -7.05 -4.06
CA CYS A 125 -4.11 -7.18 -5.43
C CYS A 125 -5.09 -6.56 -6.45
N ASN A 126 -6.39 -6.79 -6.27
CA ASN A 126 -7.41 -6.21 -7.14
C ASN A 126 -7.53 -4.70 -6.96
N GLU A 127 -7.46 -4.21 -5.72
CA GLU A 127 -7.46 -2.77 -5.40
C GLU A 127 -6.23 -2.06 -5.98
N LEU A 128 -5.05 -2.67 -5.85
CA LEU A 128 -3.81 -2.17 -6.47
C LEU A 128 -3.96 -2.10 -7.99
N ARG A 129 -4.47 -3.17 -8.61
CA ARG A 129 -4.70 -3.19 -10.07
C ARG A 129 -5.65 -2.07 -10.51
N ARG A 130 -6.78 -1.91 -9.82
CA ARG A 130 -7.77 -0.86 -10.10
C ARG A 130 -7.17 0.54 -9.96
N ALA A 131 -6.31 0.76 -8.96
CA ALA A 131 -5.64 2.04 -8.75
C ALA A 131 -4.65 2.38 -9.87
N LEU A 132 -3.97 1.39 -10.45
CA LEU A 132 -2.93 1.57 -11.48
C LEU A 132 -3.47 1.63 -12.91
N GLU A 133 -4.55 0.91 -13.20
CA GLU A 133 -5.19 0.86 -14.53
C GLU A 133 -5.44 2.24 -15.18
N PRO A 134 -5.98 3.26 -14.49
CA PRO A 134 -6.25 4.56 -15.09
C PRO A 134 -5.01 5.44 -15.30
N ALA A 135 -3.88 5.15 -14.62
CA ALA A 135 -2.68 5.98 -14.77
C ALA A 135 -1.75 5.52 -15.89
N ILE A 136 -1.82 4.25 -16.29
CA ILE A 136 -0.93 3.67 -17.29
C ILE A 136 -1.52 3.86 -18.69
N CYS A 137 -0.68 4.22 -19.67
CA CYS A 137 -1.07 4.38 -21.07
C CYS A 137 -1.28 3.01 -21.76
N ARG A 138 -2.32 2.27 -21.36
CA ARG A 138 -2.60 0.90 -21.83
C ARG A 138 -2.81 0.77 -23.33
N GLY A 139 -3.15 1.87 -24.03
CA GLY A 139 -3.32 1.88 -25.48
C GLY A 139 -2.01 1.69 -26.26
N GLU A 140 -0.86 1.95 -25.64
CA GLU A 140 0.46 1.77 -26.28
C GLU A 140 0.91 0.30 -26.28
N PHE A 141 0.26 -0.56 -25.50
CA PHE A 141 0.67 -1.94 -25.22
C PHE A 141 -0.40 -2.97 -25.60
N ALA A 142 -0.97 -2.89 -26.80
CA ALA A 142 -1.98 -3.87 -27.23
C ALA A 142 -1.43 -5.31 -27.20
N ASN A 143 -2.21 -6.25 -26.64
CA ASN A 143 -1.85 -7.66 -26.42
C ASN A 143 -0.68 -7.94 -25.46
N PHE A 144 -0.08 -6.91 -24.85
CA PHE A 144 0.94 -7.09 -23.84
C PHE A 144 0.35 -6.97 -22.43
N GLU A 145 0.99 -7.65 -21.49
CA GLU A 145 0.70 -7.60 -20.08
C GLU A 145 1.92 -7.15 -19.29
N ILE A 146 1.71 -6.18 -18.39
CA ILE A 146 2.74 -5.69 -17.47
C ILE A 146 2.55 -6.40 -16.15
N HIS A 147 3.62 -7.03 -15.65
CA HIS A 147 3.61 -7.69 -14.34
C HIS A 147 4.18 -6.77 -13.26
N ILE A 148 3.39 -6.53 -12.22
CA ILE A 148 3.72 -5.68 -11.08
C ILE A 148 3.67 -6.53 -9.83
N ASN A 149 4.81 -6.73 -9.20
CA ASN A 149 4.95 -7.56 -8.01
C ASN A 149 5.26 -6.69 -6.80
N VAL A 150 4.40 -6.72 -5.80
CA VAL A 150 4.58 -6.05 -4.51
C VAL A 150 4.84 -7.10 -3.44
N LEU A 151 6.02 -7.00 -2.81
CA LEU A 151 6.40 -7.81 -1.66
C LEU A 151 6.45 -6.93 -0.42
N VAL A 152 5.56 -7.19 0.52
CA VAL A 152 5.56 -6.53 1.83
C VAL A 152 6.51 -7.25 2.76
N LEU A 153 7.55 -6.55 3.22
CA LEU A 153 8.56 -7.07 4.14
C LEU A 153 8.12 -6.92 5.60
N GLU A 154 7.49 -5.80 5.93
CA GLU A 154 7.00 -5.50 7.27
C GLU A 154 5.68 -4.73 7.16
N ASN A 155 4.66 -5.16 7.90
CA ASN A 155 3.33 -4.56 7.91
C ASN A 155 3.08 -3.86 9.25
N ASP A 156 3.08 -2.52 9.21
CA ASP A 156 2.76 -1.65 10.34
C ASP A 156 1.61 -0.68 9.99
N GLY A 157 0.68 -1.11 9.12
CA GLY A 157 -0.50 -0.34 8.73
C GLY A 157 -0.32 0.53 7.48
N SER A 158 -1.45 0.91 6.87
CA SER A 158 -1.54 1.67 5.60
C SER A 158 -0.84 1.03 4.39
N VAL A 159 -0.69 -0.30 4.41
CA VAL A 159 0.13 -1.04 3.43
C VAL A 159 -0.33 -0.83 1.99
N LEU A 160 -1.64 -0.77 1.75
CA LEU A 160 -2.18 -0.57 0.39
C LEU A 160 -1.76 0.78 -0.20
N ALA A 161 -1.83 1.86 0.58
CA ALA A 161 -1.44 3.19 0.13
C ALA A 161 0.08 3.26 -0.16
N THR A 162 0.87 2.67 0.72
CA THR A 162 2.32 2.50 0.55
C THR A 162 2.64 1.70 -0.72
N ALA A 163 1.89 0.63 -0.99
CA ALA A 163 2.09 -0.23 -2.16
C ALA A 163 1.72 0.46 -3.48
N ILE A 164 0.60 1.18 -3.53
CA ILE A 164 0.19 1.94 -4.72
C ILE A 164 1.26 3.00 -5.05
N THR A 165 1.76 3.71 -4.04
CA THR A 165 2.79 4.74 -4.23
C THR A 165 4.11 4.12 -4.70
N ALA A 166 4.52 3.00 -4.13
CA ALA A 166 5.72 2.29 -4.58
C ALA A 166 5.57 1.70 -5.99
N ALA A 167 4.38 1.22 -6.36
CA ALA A 167 4.10 0.77 -7.72
C ALA A 167 4.19 1.91 -8.72
N GLY A 168 3.62 3.09 -8.41
CA GLY A 168 3.77 4.29 -9.23
C GLY A 168 5.24 4.69 -9.46
N LEU A 169 6.06 4.62 -8.41
CA LEU A 169 7.50 4.84 -8.49
C LEU A 169 8.23 3.78 -9.33
N ALA A 170 7.91 2.50 -9.14
CA ALA A 170 8.54 1.42 -9.87
C ALA A 170 8.19 1.44 -11.37
N LEU A 171 6.97 1.87 -11.72
CA LEU A 171 6.57 2.09 -13.12
C LEU A 171 7.33 3.27 -13.75
N MET A 172 7.54 4.34 -12.98
CA MET A 172 8.35 5.50 -13.40
C MET A 172 9.81 5.10 -13.65
N ASP A 173 10.40 4.36 -12.72
CA ASP A 173 11.76 3.81 -12.83
C ASP A 173 11.90 2.86 -14.03
N GLY A 174 10.87 2.04 -14.28
CA GLY A 174 10.81 1.14 -15.43
C GLY A 174 10.56 1.81 -16.79
N CYS A 175 10.49 3.15 -16.82
CA CYS A 175 10.18 3.96 -18.00
C CYS A 175 8.89 3.53 -18.73
N ILE A 176 7.89 3.06 -17.98
CA ILE A 176 6.59 2.73 -18.56
C ILE A 176 5.79 4.03 -18.71
N PRO A 177 5.20 4.30 -19.89
CA PRO A 177 4.41 5.48 -20.16
C PRO A 177 3.16 5.49 -19.29
N MET A 178 3.07 6.55 -18.51
CA MET A 178 1.98 6.85 -17.60
C MET A 178 1.52 8.29 -17.83
N TYR A 179 0.26 8.56 -17.56
CA TYR A 179 -0.27 9.93 -17.59
C TYR A 179 0.22 10.77 -16.42
N ASP A 180 0.35 10.17 -15.24
CA ASP A 180 0.82 10.82 -14.02
C ASP A 180 1.34 9.79 -13.00
N VAL A 181 2.16 10.24 -12.06
CA VAL A 181 2.60 9.39 -10.94
C VAL A 181 1.48 9.31 -9.91
N ILE A 182 1.08 8.07 -9.56
CA ILE A 182 0.04 7.82 -8.57
C ILE A 182 0.64 7.90 -7.17
N VAL A 183 -0.08 8.57 -6.29
CA VAL A 183 0.21 8.64 -4.86
C VAL A 183 -1.05 8.28 -4.08
N ALA A 184 -0.89 7.52 -3.00
CA ALA A 184 -2.00 7.15 -2.14
C ALA A 184 -1.70 7.44 -0.68
N THR A 185 -2.76 7.80 0.06
CA THR A 185 -2.73 8.02 1.50
C THR A 185 -3.92 7.30 2.13
N SER A 186 -3.69 6.73 3.31
CA SER A 186 -4.73 6.15 4.15
C SER A 186 -5.08 7.09 5.31
N LEU A 187 -6.33 7.00 5.74
CA LEU A 187 -6.92 7.79 6.81
C LEU A 187 -7.71 6.84 7.72
N GLY A 188 -7.41 6.87 9.02
CA GLY A 188 -8.17 6.18 10.06
C GLY A 188 -9.17 7.13 10.72
N ILE A 189 -10.37 6.64 11.01
CA ILE A 189 -11.44 7.42 11.65
C ILE A 189 -11.79 6.75 12.96
N TYR A 190 -11.79 7.51 14.03
CA TYR A 190 -12.19 7.04 15.35
C TYR A 190 -13.01 8.09 16.09
N LYS A 191 -14.30 7.83 16.30
CA LYS A 191 -15.24 8.69 17.06
C LYS A 191 -15.17 10.17 16.64
N ASN A 192 -15.12 10.43 15.32
CA ASN A 192 -14.98 11.74 14.66
C ASN A 192 -13.56 12.33 14.60
N LYS A 193 -12.53 11.63 15.07
CA LYS A 193 -11.14 12.05 14.91
C LYS A 193 -10.56 11.44 13.64
N ILE A 194 -9.83 12.26 12.91
CA ILE A 194 -9.17 11.90 11.66
C ILE A 194 -7.69 11.62 11.95
N LEU A 195 -7.22 10.45 11.58
CA LEU A 195 -5.82 10.03 11.71
C LEU A 195 -5.24 9.87 10.32
N VAL A 196 -4.35 10.77 9.90
CA VAL A 196 -3.59 10.59 8.66
C VAL A 196 -2.52 9.52 8.89
N ASP A 197 -2.44 8.57 7.96
CA ASP A 197 -1.47 7.48 7.95
C ASP A 197 -1.46 6.69 9.28
N PRO A 198 -2.52 5.88 9.52
CA PRO A 198 -2.63 5.09 10.73
C PRO A 198 -1.57 3.97 10.79
N SER A 199 -1.10 3.70 12.01
CA SER A 199 -0.30 2.50 12.32
C SER A 199 -1.17 1.24 12.35
N TYR A 200 -0.56 0.05 12.43
CA TYR A 200 -1.31 -1.20 12.48
C TYR A 200 -2.31 -1.24 13.64
N ASP A 201 -1.91 -0.77 14.82
CA ASP A 201 -2.79 -0.78 16.00
C ASP A 201 -3.93 0.24 15.87
N GLU A 202 -3.67 1.42 15.28
CA GLU A 202 -4.72 2.39 14.98
C GLU A 202 -5.69 1.87 13.91
N GLU A 203 -5.18 1.22 12.86
CA GLU A 203 -5.98 0.63 11.79
C GLU A 203 -6.88 -0.51 12.31
N THR A 204 -6.35 -1.36 13.20
CA THR A 204 -7.16 -2.40 13.86
C THR A 204 -8.21 -1.82 14.80
N LEU A 205 -7.91 -0.74 15.51
CA LEU A 205 -8.87 -0.04 16.37
C LEU A 205 -10.01 0.58 15.55
N CYS A 206 -9.69 1.22 14.42
CA CYS A 206 -10.67 1.78 13.49
C CYS A 206 -11.52 0.70 12.80
N SER A 207 -10.94 -0.47 12.52
CA SER A 207 -11.62 -1.59 11.85
C SER A 207 -12.44 -2.48 12.80
N SER A 208 -12.20 -2.39 14.11
CA SER A 208 -12.88 -3.22 15.10
C SER A 208 -14.37 -2.90 15.15
N ARG A 209 -15.20 -3.91 14.84
CA ARG A 209 -16.66 -3.79 14.88
C ARG A 209 -17.14 -3.61 16.33
N THR A 210 -17.72 -2.46 16.63
CA THR A 210 -18.52 -2.25 17.85
C THR A 210 -20.00 -2.14 17.50
N ASN A 211 -20.86 -2.57 18.42
CA ASN A 211 -22.31 -2.59 18.22
C ASN A 211 -22.95 -1.18 18.27
N ASP A 212 -22.20 -0.20 18.76
CA ASP A 212 -22.61 1.20 18.79
C ASP A 212 -22.27 1.81 17.44
N GLY A 213 -23.24 2.46 16.78
CA GLY A 213 -23.11 3.14 15.48
C GLY A 213 -22.15 4.35 15.49
N GLU A 214 -20.97 4.16 16.06
CA GLU A 214 -19.89 5.11 16.13
C GLU A 214 -19.18 5.19 14.78
N ASN A 215 -18.80 6.42 14.42
CA ASN A 215 -18.02 6.74 13.22
C ASN A 215 -16.61 6.16 13.36
N ARG A 216 -16.39 4.98 12.77
CA ARG A 216 -15.14 4.22 12.80
C ARG A 216 -14.92 3.53 11.47
N GLY A 217 -13.81 3.83 10.84
CA GLY A 217 -13.48 3.25 9.55
C GLY A 217 -12.11 3.66 9.07
N THR A 218 -11.72 3.10 7.95
CA THR A 218 -10.47 3.39 7.26
C THR A 218 -10.79 3.75 5.82
N VAL A 219 -10.17 4.82 5.33
CA VAL A 219 -10.30 5.27 3.95
C VAL A 219 -8.94 5.36 3.32
N MET A 220 -8.80 4.84 2.11
CA MET A 220 -7.63 5.02 1.27
C MET A 220 -8.06 5.74 0.00
N LEU A 221 -7.31 6.75 -0.39
CA LEU A 221 -7.53 7.48 -1.64
C LEU A 221 -6.22 7.55 -2.43
N ALA A 222 -6.27 7.03 -3.65
CA ALA A 222 -5.22 7.14 -4.64
C ALA A 222 -5.52 8.30 -5.61
N TYR A 223 -4.52 9.12 -5.90
CA TYR A 223 -4.70 10.40 -6.58
C TYR A 223 -3.56 10.68 -7.56
N MET A 224 -3.94 11.18 -8.74
CA MET A 224 -3.05 11.75 -9.75
C MET A 224 -3.07 13.27 -9.61
N LYS A 225 -1.95 13.85 -9.19
CA LYS A 225 -1.89 15.26 -8.81
C LYS A 225 -2.06 16.22 -9.98
N ASN A 226 -1.43 15.94 -11.11
CA ASN A 226 -1.41 16.83 -12.27
C ASN A 226 -2.76 16.84 -12.98
N LEU A 227 -3.41 15.67 -13.09
CA LEU A 227 -4.74 15.53 -13.68
C LEU A 227 -5.88 15.86 -12.70
N GLN A 228 -5.57 15.94 -11.40
CA GLN A 228 -6.55 16.10 -10.32
C GLN A 228 -7.62 15.00 -10.31
N GLN A 229 -7.24 13.78 -10.64
CA GLN A 229 -8.14 12.63 -10.75
C GLN A 229 -7.90 11.63 -9.62
N ILE A 230 -8.99 11.13 -9.05
CA ILE A 230 -8.97 10.02 -8.10
C ILE A 230 -8.96 8.72 -8.91
N THR A 231 -7.97 7.87 -8.69
CA THR A 231 -7.87 6.59 -9.41
C THR A 231 -8.61 5.48 -8.70
N GLU A 232 -8.47 5.42 -7.37
CA GLU A 232 -9.16 4.44 -6.53
C GLU A 232 -9.52 5.07 -5.18
N PHE A 233 -10.69 4.68 -4.68
CA PHE A 233 -11.19 5.04 -3.38
C PHE A 233 -11.66 3.76 -2.67
N ALA A 234 -10.97 3.39 -1.59
CA ALA A 234 -11.32 2.22 -0.80
C ALA A 234 -11.79 2.68 0.59
N GLN A 235 -12.97 2.23 0.99
CA GLN A 235 -13.55 2.51 2.30
C GLN A 235 -13.88 1.20 3.00
N ASN A 236 -13.51 1.11 4.27
CA ASN A 236 -13.90 0.02 5.15
C ASN A 236 -14.41 0.58 6.48
N GLY A 237 -15.45 -0.04 7.05
CA GLY A 237 -16.08 0.40 8.31
C GLY A 237 -17.31 1.30 8.14
N SER A 238 -17.74 1.91 9.25
CA SER A 238 -18.93 2.76 9.33
C SER A 238 -18.52 4.22 9.43
N MET A 239 -19.00 5.04 8.51
CA MET A 239 -18.62 6.46 8.44
C MET A 239 -19.84 7.34 8.32
N ASP A 240 -19.80 8.48 9.00
CA ASP A 240 -20.83 9.51 8.82
C ASP A 240 -20.70 10.18 7.45
N VAL A 241 -21.81 10.28 6.74
CA VAL A 241 -21.90 10.83 5.39
C VAL A 241 -21.60 12.34 5.40
N ASN A 242 -21.94 13.04 6.48
CA ASN A 242 -21.76 14.48 6.58
C ASN A 242 -20.27 14.88 6.62
N MET A 243 -19.43 14.04 7.22
CA MET A 243 -18.00 14.27 7.36
C MET A 243 -17.20 13.79 6.14
N PHE A 244 -17.84 13.07 5.22
CA PHE A 244 -17.20 12.52 4.03
C PHE A 244 -16.45 13.54 3.17
N PRO A 245 -17.00 14.74 2.87
CA PRO A 245 -16.28 15.75 2.09
C PRO A 245 -14.99 16.22 2.75
N GLU A 246 -14.99 16.35 4.08
CA GLU A 246 -13.81 16.75 4.85
C GLU A 246 -12.71 15.68 4.79
N TYR A 247 -13.08 14.40 4.85
CA TYR A 247 -12.13 13.30 4.72
C TYR A 247 -11.45 13.30 3.35
N VAL A 248 -12.23 13.46 2.28
CA VAL A 248 -11.72 13.48 0.91
C VAL A 248 -10.80 14.69 0.70
N GLN A 249 -11.19 15.88 1.17
CA GLN A 249 -10.35 17.08 1.08
C GLN A 249 -9.02 16.90 1.83
N THR A 250 -9.08 16.32 3.03
CA THR A 250 -7.88 16.02 3.82
C THR A 250 -6.96 15.06 3.07
N LEU A 251 -7.49 13.97 2.52
CA LEU A 251 -6.74 13.00 1.72
C LEU A 251 -6.10 13.63 0.48
N ILE A 252 -6.83 14.46 -0.26
CA ILE A 252 -6.30 15.16 -1.44
C ILE A 252 -5.14 16.07 -1.03
N ASN A 253 -5.29 16.85 0.05
CA ASN A 253 -4.25 17.74 0.55
C ASN A 253 -2.98 16.98 0.96
N GLN A 254 -3.15 15.82 1.61
CA GLN A 254 -2.03 14.97 2.00
C GLN A 254 -1.36 14.31 0.79
N ASN A 255 -2.13 13.78 -0.16
CA ASN A 255 -1.58 13.26 -1.42
C ASN A 255 -0.81 14.34 -2.21
N CYS A 256 -1.25 15.60 -2.17
CA CYS A 256 -0.51 16.71 -2.78
C CYS A 256 0.86 16.93 -2.11
N LYS A 257 0.97 16.78 -0.79
CA LYS A 257 2.25 16.88 -0.07
C LYS A 257 3.14 15.68 -0.37
N LEU A 258 2.58 14.47 -0.31
CA LEU A 258 3.29 13.22 -0.55
C LEU A 258 3.81 13.16 -1.99
N TYR A 259 3.05 13.62 -2.98
CA TYR A 259 3.49 13.76 -4.37
C TYR A 259 4.76 14.60 -4.52
N LYS A 260 4.86 15.74 -3.81
CA LYS A 260 6.09 16.55 -3.85
C LYS A 260 7.29 15.80 -3.31
N MET A 261 7.11 15.03 -2.24
CA MET A 261 8.18 14.22 -1.64
C MET A 261 8.62 13.10 -2.60
N VAL A 262 7.66 12.36 -3.17
CA VAL A 262 7.88 11.28 -4.14
C VAL A 262 8.66 11.77 -5.36
N ILE A 263 8.22 12.87 -5.98
CA ILE A 263 8.91 13.44 -7.14
C ILE A 263 10.30 13.96 -6.76
N SER A 264 10.47 14.54 -5.56
CA SER A 264 11.78 15.00 -5.11
C SER A 264 12.76 13.85 -4.89
N ALA A 265 12.29 12.69 -4.44
CA ALA A 265 13.10 11.49 -4.28
C ALA A 265 13.50 10.92 -5.64
N ALA A 266 12.54 10.70 -6.54
CA ALA A 266 12.82 10.21 -7.89
C ALA A 266 13.79 11.12 -8.66
N ARG A 267 13.70 12.45 -8.48
CA ARG A 267 14.67 13.40 -9.07
C ARG A 267 16.08 13.23 -8.52
N LYS A 268 16.23 13.01 -7.21
CA LYS A 268 17.55 12.79 -6.60
C LYS A 268 18.19 11.53 -7.14
N ASP A 269 17.43 10.43 -7.22
CA ASP A 269 17.93 9.16 -7.72
C ASP A 269 18.44 9.27 -9.17
N VAL A 270 17.72 10.03 -10.02
CA VAL A 270 18.15 10.31 -11.39
C VAL A 270 19.42 11.18 -11.43
N ILE A 271 19.54 12.20 -10.57
CA ILE A 271 20.74 13.04 -10.50
C ILE A 271 21.95 12.21 -10.07
N GLU A 272 21.79 11.38 -9.03
CA GLU A 272 22.83 10.48 -8.54
C GLU A 272 23.28 9.48 -9.62
N TYR A 273 22.34 8.97 -10.43
CA TYR A 273 22.65 8.11 -11.57
C TYR A 273 23.60 8.80 -12.57
N PHE A 274 23.28 10.02 -13.01
CA PHE A 274 24.13 10.77 -13.94
C PHE A 274 25.47 11.23 -13.33
N GLU A 275 25.50 11.55 -12.03
CA GLU A 275 26.74 11.88 -11.33
C GLU A 275 27.69 10.69 -11.20
N ASN A 276 27.16 9.46 -11.16
CA ASN A 276 27.99 8.26 -11.13
C ASN A 276 28.53 7.91 -12.51
N GLU A 277 27.73 8.05 -13.58
CA GLU A 277 28.20 7.85 -14.96
C GLU A 277 29.32 8.83 -15.36
N THR A 278 29.30 10.06 -14.83
CA THR A 278 30.34 11.07 -15.14
C THR A 278 31.65 10.88 -14.40
N LYS A 279 31.69 9.99 -13.40
CA LYS A 279 32.90 9.66 -12.62
C LYS A 279 33.63 8.42 -13.14
N GLU A 280 32.99 7.61 -13.98
CA GLU A 280 33.61 6.49 -14.71
C GLU A 280 34.23 6.94 -16.03
#